data_AF-A0A9D0Z726-F1
#
_entry.id   AF-A0A9D0Z726-F1
#
_cell.length_a   1.000
_cell.length_b   1.000
_cell.length_c   1.000
_cell.angle_alpha   90.00
_cell.angle_beta   90.00
_cell.angle_gamma   90.00
#
_symmetry.space_group_name_H-M   'P 1'
#
loop_
_entity.id
_entity.type
_entity.pdbx_description
1 polymer ?
#
loop_
_entity_poly.entity_id
_entity_poly.type
_entity_poly.pdbx_seq_one_letter_code
_entity_poly.pdbx_strand_id
1 'polypeptide(L)' 'MSDLVMEAARLMDMLPESDQNFAFEFIKKLVLAWDPDYTKLTPEEAKRLDAAEHSGWIDETEIDWSQIGQ' A
#
# COMPACT_ATOMS: atom_id res chain seq x y z
N MET A 1 7.73 3.79 6.71
CA MET A 1 7.23 2.86 7.76
C MET A 1 8.01 3.05 9.06
N SER A 2 7.37 2.97 10.23
CA SER A 2 8.07 3.11 11.51
C SER A 2 8.80 1.82 11.91
N ASP A 3 9.86 1.95 12.72
CA ASP A 3 10.65 0.80 13.23
C ASP A 3 9.78 -0.21 13.97
N LEU A 4 8.76 0.27 14.70
CA LEU A 4 7.78 -0.57 15.39
C LEU A 4 7.02 -1.49 14.44
N VAL A 5 6.61 -1.00 13.27
CA VAL A 5 5.87 -1.80 12.27
C VAL A 5 6.78 -2.87 11.68
N MET A 6 8.05 -2.52 11.43
CA MET A 6 9.04 -3.46 10.90
C MET A 6 9.35 -4.57 11.91
N GLU A 7 9.46 -4.24 13.19
CA GLU A 7 9.70 -5.22 14.24
C GLU A 7 8.48 -6.11 14.50
N ALA A 8 7.27 -5.54 14.49
CA ALA A 8 6.03 -6.30 14.57
C ALA A 8 5.87 -7.29 13.41
N ALA A 9 6.20 -6.89 12.18
CA ALA A 9 6.19 -7.77 11.02
C ALA A 9 7.17 -8.94 11.17
N ARG A 10 8.42 -8.66 11.60
CA ARG A 10 9.42 -9.70 11.86
C ARG A 10 8.98 -10.70 12.92
N LEU A 11 8.37 -10.22 14.00
CA LEU A 11 7.86 -11.11 15.05
C LEU A 11 6.71 -11.98 14.54
N MET A 12 5.86 -11.46 13.65
CA MET A 12 4.78 -12.21 13.01
C MET A 12 5.32 -13.33 12.12
N ASP A 13 6.37 -13.06 11.34
CA ASP A 13 7.01 -14.06 10.48
C ASP A 13 7.62 -15.25 11.27
N MET A 14 7.97 -15.03 12.54
CA MET A 14 8.52 -16.07 13.42
C MET A 14 7.46 -16.98 14.05
N LEU A 15 6.17 -16.65 13.91
CA LEU A 15 5.07 -17.43 14.47
C LEU A 15 4.83 -18.73 13.67
N PRO A 16 4.20 -19.75 14.26
CA PRO A 16 3.68 -20.89 13.51
C PRO A 16 2.67 -20.46 12.43
N GLU A 17 2.59 -21.22 11.34
CA GLU A 17 1.71 -20.91 10.19
C GLU A 17 0.23 -20.72 10.59
N SER A 18 -0.26 -21.48 11.57
CA SER A 18 -1.63 -21.33 12.08
C SER A 18 -1.89 -19.93 12.66
N ASP A 19 -0.90 -19.39 13.37
CA ASP A 19 -1.00 -18.12 14.07
C ASP A 19 -0.78 -16.96 13.10
N GLN A 20 0.08 -17.13 12.09
CA GLN A 20 0.22 -16.20 10.98
C GLN A 20 -1.08 -16.06 10.20
N ASN A 21 -1.73 -17.19 9.87
CA ASN A 21 -3.01 -17.20 9.17
C ASN A 21 -4.12 -16.50 9.97
N PHE A 22 -4.16 -16.74 11.29
CA PHE A 22 -5.09 -16.02 12.17
C PHE A 22 -4.80 -14.52 12.19
N ALA A 23 -3.54 -14.12 12.37
CA ALA A 23 -3.14 -12.72 12.40
C ALA A 23 -3.49 -12.01 11.10
N PHE A 24 -3.26 -12.65 9.95
CA PHE A 24 -3.61 -12.12 8.64
C PHE A 24 -5.12 -11.87 8.51
N GLU A 25 -5.95 -12.86 8.80
CA GLU A 25 -7.42 -12.71 8.72
C GLU A 25 -7.96 -11.68 9.72
N PHE A 26 -7.35 -11.58 10.90
CA PHE A 26 -7.70 -10.57 11.89
C PHE A 26 -7.35 -9.16 11.41
N ILE A 27 -6.12 -8.95 10.93
CA ILE A 27 -5.66 -7.66 10.39
C ILE A 27 -6.51 -7.25 9.20
N LYS A 28 -6.83 -8.17 8.30
CA LYS A 28 -7.72 -7.90 7.15
C LYS A 28 -9.07 -7.35 7.58
N LYS A 29 -9.67 -7.91 8.63
CA LYS A 29 -10.93 -7.39 9.19
C LYS A 29 -10.77 -6.00 9.80
N LEU A 30 -9.66 -5.74 10.49
CA LEU A 30 -9.37 -4.41 11.05
C LEU A 30 -9.19 -3.37 9.94
N VAL A 31 -8.45 -3.72 8.87
CA VAL A 31 -8.26 -2.86 7.70
C VAL A 31 -9.59 -2.58 7.03
N LEU A 32 -10.43 -3.59 6.78
CA LEU A 32 -11.76 -3.40 6.20
C LEU A 32 -12.68 -2.52 7.07
N ALA A 33 -12.62 -2.67 8.39
CA ALA A 33 -13.41 -1.83 9.29
C ALA A 33 -12.90 -0.38 9.34
N TRP A 34 -11.60 -0.18 9.18
CA TRP A 34 -10.97 1.13 9.18
C TRP A 34 -11.08 1.84 7.82
N ASP A 35 -10.98 1.10 6.73
CA ASP A 35 -11.01 1.57 5.35
C ASP A 35 -11.68 0.52 4.44
N PRO A 36 -13.02 0.53 4.36
CA PRO A 36 -13.77 -0.45 3.58
C PRO A 36 -13.43 -0.42 2.08
N ASP A 37 -13.10 0.77 1.57
CA ASP A 37 -12.90 1.03 0.15
C ASP A 37 -11.42 1.10 -0.25
N TYR A 38 -10.50 0.84 0.70
CA TYR A 38 -9.04 0.91 0.50
C TYR A 38 -8.56 2.25 -0.09
N THR A 39 -9.17 3.36 0.32
CA THR A 39 -8.89 4.70 -0.20
C THR A 39 -7.96 5.53 0.67
N LYS A 40 -7.69 5.11 1.91
CA LYS A 40 -6.88 5.87 2.86
C LYS A 40 -5.41 5.72 2.55
N LEU A 41 -4.73 6.86 2.56
CA LEU A 41 -3.31 6.95 2.29
C LEU A 41 -2.54 7.15 3.59
N THR A 42 -1.37 6.53 3.68
CA THR A 42 -0.37 6.95 4.64
C THR A 42 0.08 8.39 4.34
N PRO A 43 0.62 9.13 5.32
CA PRO A 43 1.10 10.49 5.08
C PRO A 43 2.17 10.59 3.99
N GLU A 44 2.96 9.53 3.79
CA GLU A 44 3.97 9.45 2.74
C GLU A 44 3.32 9.24 1.36
N GLU A 45 2.34 8.36 1.25
CA GLU A 45 1.57 8.15 0.02
C GLU A 45 0.79 9.40 -0.38
N ALA A 46 0.17 10.09 0.58
CA ALA A 46 -0.53 11.34 0.32
C ALA A 46 0.41 12.41 -0.27
N LYS A 47 1.64 12.54 0.25
CA LYS A 47 2.65 13.45 -0.30
C LYS A 47 3.08 13.07 -1.71
N ARG A 48 3.23 11.77 -2.00
CA ARG A 48 3.59 11.29 -3.34
C ARG A 48 2.45 11.52 -4.33
N LEU A 49 1.21 11.31 -3.92
CA LEU A 49 0.03 11.59 -4.74
C LEU A 49 -0.05 13.08 -5.07
N ASP A 50 0.07 13.94 -4.06
CA ASP A 50 0.08 15.40 -4.25
C ASP A 50 1.21 15.83 -5.20
N ALA A 51 2.43 15.33 -5.01
CA ALA A 51 3.54 15.62 -5.92
C ALA A 51 3.26 15.15 -7.36
N ALA A 52 2.63 13.99 -7.54
CA ALA A 52 2.26 13.47 -8.85
C ALA A 52 1.17 14.35 -9.51
N GLU A 53 0.16 14.78 -8.73
CA GLU A 53 -0.90 15.68 -9.21
C GLU A 53 -0.35 17.01 -9.72
N HIS A 54 0.71 17.52 -9.09
CA HIS A 54 1.36 18.76 -9.48
C HIS A 54 2.47 18.58 -10.54
N SER A 55 2.86 17.34 -10.86
CA SER A 55 3.92 17.05 -11.84
C SER A 55 3.48 17.22 -13.30
N GLY A 56 2.19 17.48 -13.53
CA GLY A 56 1.58 17.62 -14.84
C GLY A 56 1.01 16.30 -15.34
N TRP A 57 0.10 16.41 -16.31
CA TRP A 57 -0.58 15.28 -16.92
C TRP A 57 -0.29 15.31 -18.42
N ILE A 58 -0.12 14.14 -19.02
CA ILE A 58 -0.03 13.97 -20.47
C ILE A 58 -1.35 13.36 -20.92
N ASP A 59 -1.98 13.93 -21.94
CA ASP A 59 -3.21 13.38 -22.51
C ASP A 59 -2.93 11.99 -23.10
N GLU A 60 -3.89 11.06 -23.03
CA GLU A 60 -3.71 9.70 -23.52
C GLU A 60 -3.27 9.63 -24.99
N THR A 61 -3.69 10.64 -25.77
CA THR A 61 -3.37 10.76 -27.20
C THR A 61 -1.92 11.17 -27.45
N GLU A 62 -1.26 11.75 -26.44
CA GLU A 62 0.14 12.18 -26.48
C GLU A 62 1.09 11.10 -25.92
N ILE A 63 0.56 10.00 -25.37
CA ILE A 63 1.35 8.88 -24.86
C ILE A 63 1.79 7.97 -26.03
N ASP A 64 3.10 7.84 -26.23
CA ASP A 64 3.65 6.85 -27.16
C ASP A 64 3.66 5.45 -26.52
N TRP A 65 2.57 4.72 -26.71
CA TRP A 65 2.37 3.37 -26.20
C TRP A 65 3.38 2.33 -26.75
N SER A 66 4.07 2.62 -27.86
CA SER A 66 5.04 1.68 -28.45
C SER A 66 6.36 1.60 -27.68
N GLN A 67 6.63 2.58 -26.80
CA GLN A 67 7.87 2.69 -26.02
C GLN A 67 7.73 2.19 -24.57
N ILE A 68 6.53 1.82 -24.13
CA ILE A 68 6.29 1.40 -22.75
C ILE A 68 6.43 -0.13 -22.64
N GLY A 69 7.37 -0.61 -21.80
CA GLY A 69 7.51 -2.03 -21.45
C GLY A 69 8.45 -2.88 -22.34
N GLN A 70 9.38 -2.25 -23.07
CA GLN A 70 10.49 -2.94 -23.74
C GLN A 70 11.64 -3.27 -22.77
#